data_AF-A0AAD2FJQ1-F1
#
_entry.id   AF-A0AAD2FJQ1-F1
#
_cell.length_a   1.000
_cell.length_b   1.000
_cell.length_c   1.000
_cell.angle_alpha   90.00
_cell.angle_beta   90.00
_cell.angle_gamma   90.00
#
_symmetry.space_group_name_H-M   'P 1'
#
loop_
_entity.id
_entity.type
_entity.pdbx_description
1 polymer ?
#
loop_
_entity_poly.entity_id
_entity_poly.type
_entity_poly.pdbx_seq_one_letter_code
_entity_poly.pdbx_strand_id
1 'polypeptide(L)'
;IAPRLNAPTQTEAVARETEMAQNKILYSAKLDENMRRSAYFETNKRTVKSNIMLKFVTKAMDIKLRGEADFTTTIEDPIELLKRIERFMKKSADAEYDFLDFWEANQKFFAMKQGTPENLMHFKERFLRQAEVLQDLYGVAWFRDFAVETKAYAAIASTDTAAQNKFKDDIFEAVLATGFLCNSD
;
A
#
# COMPACT_ATOMS: atom_id res chain seq x y z
N ILE A 1 -10.30 -28.17 12.82
CA ILE A 1 -10.95 -29.42 12.36
C ILE A 1 -12.40 -29.35 12.80
N ALA A 2 -13.35 -29.43 11.87
CA ALA A 2 -14.77 -29.35 12.21
C ALA A 2 -15.21 -30.58 13.05
N PRO A 3 -16.05 -30.40 14.08
CA PRO A 3 -16.54 -31.53 14.86
C PRO A 3 -17.32 -32.51 13.98
N ARG A 4 -17.24 -33.80 14.29
CA ARG A 4 -17.98 -34.87 13.61
C ARG A 4 -18.83 -35.62 14.63
N LEU A 5 -20.00 -36.08 14.19
CA LEU A 5 -20.84 -36.94 15.02
C LEU A 5 -20.18 -38.31 15.13
N ASN A 6 -20.05 -38.79 16.36
CA ASN A 6 -19.51 -40.13 16.60
C ASN A 6 -20.53 -41.19 16.20
N ALA A 7 -20.07 -42.23 15.52
CA ALA A 7 -20.87 -43.43 15.30
C ALA A 7 -21.08 -44.17 16.63
N PRO A 8 -22.28 -44.71 16.89
CA PRO A 8 -22.51 -45.52 18.07
C PRO A 8 -21.74 -46.84 17.97
N THR A 9 -21.28 -47.30 19.13
CA THR A 9 -20.47 -48.51 19.27
C THR A 9 -21.27 -49.68 19.86
N GLN A 10 -22.43 -49.42 20.46
CA GLN A 10 -23.26 -50.43 21.09
C GLN A 10 -24.09 -51.26 20.10
N THR A 11 -24.18 -52.57 20.35
CA THR A 11 -24.89 -53.54 19.50
C THR A 11 -26.36 -53.71 19.90
N GLU A 12 -26.68 -53.56 21.19
CA GLU A 12 -28.04 -53.66 21.73
C GLU A 12 -28.87 -52.41 21.42
N ALA A 13 -30.14 -52.60 21.03
CA ALA A 13 -30.99 -51.51 20.50
C ALA A 13 -31.17 -50.35 21.50
N VAL A 14 -31.48 -50.65 22.77
CA VAL A 14 -31.73 -49.63 23.81
C VAL A 14 -30.44 -48.89 24.20
N ALA A 15 -29.32 -49.62 24.32
CA ALA A 15 -28.02 -49.03 24.62
C ALA A 15 -27.51 -48.16 23.45
N ARG A 16 -27.79 -48.58 22.21
CA ARG A 16 -27.45 -47.82 21.00
C ARG A 16 -28.22 -46.51 20.89
N GLU A 17 -29.52 -46.51 21.21
CA GLU A 17 -30.34 -45.28 21.18
C GLU A 17 -29.90 -44.25 22.23
N THR A 18 -29.60 -44.72 23.44
CA THR A 18 -29.09 -43.86 24.51
C THR A 18 -27.70 -43.30 24.17
N GLU A 19 -26.80 -44.11 23.62
CA GLU A 19 -25.49 -43.67 23.13
C GLU A 19 -25.63 -42.66 21.97
N MET A 20 -26.52 -42.90 21.01
CA MET A 20 -26.80 -41.95 19.92
C MET A 20 -27.32 -40.62 20.45
N ALA A 21 -28.20 -40.62 21.46
CA ALA A 21 -28.71 -39.40 22.08
C ALA A 21 -27.59 -38.61 22.77
N GLN A 22 -26.72 -39.30 23.53
CA GLN A 22 -25.55 -38.68 24.15
C GLN A 22 -24.57 -38.13 23.11
N ASN A 23 -24.29 -38.87 22.04
CA ASN A 23 -23.42 -38.43 20.96
C ASN A 23 -23.96 -37.19 20.24
N LYS A 24 -25.29 -37.07 20.06
CA LYS A 24 -25.92 -35.86 19.50
C LYS A 24 -25.73 -34.63 20.41
N ILE A 25 -25.92 -34.79 21.72
CA ILE A 25 -25.72 -33.71 22.71
C ILE A 25 -24.25 -33.27 22.75
N LEU A 26 -23.32 -34.23 22.76
CA LEU A 26 -21.88 -33.92 22.73
C LEU A 26 -21.47 -33.25 21.42
N TYR A 27 -22.06 -33.66 20.30
CA TYR A 27 -21.81 -33.04 19.01
C TYR A 27 -22.31 -31.59 18.96
N SER A 28 -23.53 -31.31 19.46
CA SER A 28 -24.04 -29.93 19.50
C SER A 28 -23.19 -29.03 20.38
N ALA A 29 -22.80 -29.50 21.57
CA ALA A 29 -21.92 -28.75 22.46
C ALA A 29 -20.54 -28.46 21.82
N LYS A 30 -19.96 -29.43 21.11
CA LYS A 30 -18.71 -29.24 20.36
C LYS A 30 -18.87 -28.28 19.18
N LEU A 31 -20.03 -28.29 18.52
CA LEU A 31 -20.33 -27.38 17.42
C LEU A 31 -20.42 -25.94 17.94
N ASP A 32 -21.14 -25.73 19.04
CA ASP A 32 -21.27 -24.41 19.68
C ASP A 32 -19.91 -23.85 20.12
N GLU A 33 -19.07 -24.68 20.73
CA GLU A 33 -17.72 -24.29 21.12
C GLU A 33 -16.84 -23.97 19.90
N ASN A 34 -16.95 -24.74 18.82
CA ASN A 34 -16.20 -24.47 17.59
C ASN A 34 -16.68 -23.16 16.91
N MET A 35 -17.98 -22.87 16.93
CA MET A 35 -18.52 -21.60 16.46
C MET A 35 -18.02 -20.43 17.30
N ARG A 36 -18.03 -20.56 18.64
CA ARG A 36 -17.46 -19.55 19.54
C ARG A 36 -15.99 -19.30 19.27
N ARG A 37 -15.17 -20.36 19.16
CA ARG A 37 -13.74 -20.23 18.83
C ARG A 37 -13.51 -19.53 17.50
N SER A 38 -14.33 -19.84 16.49
CA SER A 38 -14.24 -19.19 15.18
C SER A 38 -14.58 -17.70 15.27
N ALA A 39 -15.64 -17.34 15.99
CA ALA A 39 -16.02 -15.93 16.21
C ALA A 39 -14.95 -15.16 17.02
N TYR A 40 -14.40 -15.78 18.07
CA TYR A 40 -13.30 -15.19 18.84
C TYR A 40 -12.05 -15.00 17.99
N PHE A 41 -11.71 -15.95 17.12
CA PHE A 41 -10.56 -15.84 16.24
C PHE A 41 -10.65 -14.62 15.32
N GLU A 42 -11.80 -14.41 14.66
CA GLU A 42 -12.01 -13.24 13.80
C GLU A 42 -11.99 -11.91 14.57
N THR A 43 -12.57 -11.89 15.77
CA THR A 43 -12.54 -10.70 16.64
C THR A 43 -11.12 -10.38 17.12
N ASN A 44 -10.37 -11.42 17.47
CA ASN A 44 -8.99 -11.30 17.93
C ASN A 44 -8.06 -10.83 16.82
N LYS A 45 -8.22 -11.31 15.57
CA LYS A 45 -7.44 -10.83 14.42
C LYS A 45 -7.54 -9.30 14.27
N ARG A 46 -8.76 -8.77 14.27
CA ARG A 46 -9.00 -7.33 14.16
C ARG A 46 -8.37 -6.55 15.31
N THR A 47 -8.49 -7.08 16.53
CA THR A 47 -7.90 -6.47 17.74
C THR A 47 -6.37 -6.46 17.68
N VAL A 48 -5.75 -7.56 17.25
CA VAL A 48 -4.31 -7.68 17.08
C VAL A 48 -3.81 -6.72 16.00
N LYS A 49 -4.49 -6.64 14.85
CA LYS A 49 -4.17 -5.65 13.79
C LYS A 49 -4.15 -4.22 14.34
N SER A 50 -5.21 -3.82 15.05
CA SER A 50 -5.29 -2.48 15.66
C SER A 50 -4.15 -2.23 16.64
N ASN A 51 -3.83 -3.21 17.49
CA ASN A 51 -2.70 -3.11 18.42
C ASN A 51 -1.36 -2.97 17.71
N ILE A 52 -1.16 -3.68 16.59
CA ILE A 52 0.05 -3.59 15.79
C ILE A 52 0.21 -2.17 15.22
N MET A 53 -0.85 -1.67 14.58
CA MET A 53 -0.87 -0.33 13.98
C MET A 53 -0.65 0.78 15.02
N LEU A 54 -1.18 0.63 16.23
CA LEU A 54 -1.05 1.64 17.29
C LEU A 54 0.32 1.65 17.96
N LYS A 55 0.92 0.47 18.19
CA LYS A 55 2.12 0.35 19.04
C LYS A 55 3.43 0.27 18.27
N PHE A 56 3.42 -0.34 17.08
CA PHE A 56 4.66 -0.71 16.38
C PHE A 56 4.83 0.00 15.02
N VAL A 57 3.79 0.68 14.53
CA VAL A 57 3.82 1.39 13.25
C VAL A 57 4.02 2.88 13.51
N THR A 58 5.10 3.45 12.97
CA THR A 58 5.33 4.90 13.00
C THR A 58 4.41 5.62 12.02
N LYS A 59 4.21 6.93 12.20
CA LYS A 59 3.39 7.74 11.27
C LYS A 59 3.84 7.61 9.80
N ALA A 60 5.16 7.55 9.56
CA ALA A 60 5.71 7.38 8.22
C ALA A 60 5.38 5.99 7.63
N MET A 61 5.44 4.93 8.44
CA MET A 61 5.06 3.58 8.02
C MET A 61 3.56 3.46 7.79
N ASP A 62 2.73 4.13 8.59
CA ASP A 62 1.27 4.17 8.41
C ASP A 62 0.89 4.80 7.06
N ILE A 63 1.53 5.92 6.67
CA ILE A 63 1.34 6.54 5.35
C ILE A 63 1.74 5.57 4.23
N LYS A 64 2.90 4.89 4.35
CA LYS A 64 3.35 3.92 3.34
C LYS A 64 2.39 2.72 3.23
N LEU A 65 1.96 2.15 4.36
CA LEU A 65 1.02 1.03 4.41
C LEU A 65 -0.33 1.40 3.78
N ARG A 66 -0.88 2.59 4.11
CA ARG A 66 -2.16 3.06 3.57
C ARG A 66 -2.10 3.42 2.08
N GLY A 67 -0.92 3.71 1.56
CA GLY A 67 -0.70 3.95 0.13
C GLY A 67 -0.72 2.69 -0.73
N GLU A 68 -0.74 1.50 -0.13
CA GLU A 68 -0.81 0.24 -0.86
C GLU A 68 -2.24 -0.09 -1.29
N ALA A 69 -2.38 -0.62 -2.50
CA ALA A 69 -3.69 -0.93 -3.10
C ALA A 69 -4.47 -2.04 -2.34
N ASP A 70 -3.79 -2.88 -1.58
CA ASP A 70 -4.33 -4.03 -0.84
C ASP A 70 -4.51 -3.76 0.68
N PHE A 71 -4.31 -2.52 1.15
CA PHE A 71 -4.37 -2.17 2.57
C PHE A 71 -5.72 -2.51 3.24
N THR A 72 -6.81 -2.39 2.49
CA THR A 72 -8.17 -2.67 2.98
C THR A 72 -8.60 -4.12 2.81
N THR A 73 -7.84 -4.95 2.10
CA THR A 73 -8.22 -6.34 1.77
C THR A 73 -7.25 -7.33 2.41
N THR A 74 -6.06 -7.51 1.86
CA THR A 74 -5.09 -8.52 2.29
C THR A 74 -4.43 -8.17 3.62
N ILE A 75 -4.27 -6.88 3.93
CA ILE A 75 -3.67 -6.38 5.19
C ILE A 75 -4.67 -6.46 6.36
N GLU A 76 -5.84 -7.09 6.20
CA GLU A 76 -6.71 -7.44 7.34
C GLU A 76 -6.13 -8.56 8.22
N ASP A 77 -5.34 -9.47 7.63
CA ASP A 77 -4.62 -10.49 8.39
C ASP A 77 -3.43 -9.85 9.13
N PRO A 78 -3.39 -9.91 10.49
CA PRO A 78 -2.26 -9.38 11.26
C PRO A 78 -0.93 -10.06 10.92
N ILE A 79 -0.91 -11.30 10.42
CA ILE A 79 0.34 -11.98 10.03
C ILE A 79 0.93 -11.33 8.78
N GLU A 80 0.10 -11.04 7.78
CA GLU A 80 0.58 -10.39 6.55
C GLU A 80 1.00 -8.94 6.80
N LEU A 81 0.28 -8.25 7.70
CA LEU A 81 0.70 -6.94 8.20
C LEU A 81 2.11 -6.99 8.82
N LEU A 82 2.40 -7.97 9.68
CA LEU A 82 3.73 -8.12 10.30
C LEU A 82 4.82 -8.38 9.26
N LYS A 83 4.57 -9.25 8.26
CA LYS A 83 5.52 -9.47 7.16
C LYS A 83 5.77 -8.19 6.36
N ARG A 84 4.76 -7.33 6.19
CA ARG A 84 4.90 -6.04 5.50
C ARG A 84 5.74 -5.06 6.29
N ILE A 85 5.47 -4.96 7.60
CA ILE A 85 6.24 -4.14 8.53
C ILE A 85 7.70 -4.61 8.54
N GLU A 86 7.96 -5.91 8.58
CA GLU A 86 9.30 -6.49 8.49
C GLU A 86 10.00 -6.06 7.19
N ARG A 87 9.32 -6.14 6.03
CA ARG A 87 9.87 -5.66 4.75
C ARG A 87 10.24 -4.17 4.83
N PHE A 88 9.40 -3.34 5.44
CA PHE A 88 9.69 -1.91 5.58
C PHE A 88 10.83 -1.63 6.55
N MET A 89 10.93 -2.35 7.65
CA MET A 89 12.02 -2.22 8.61
C MET A 89 13.36 -2.65 8.02
N LYS A 90 13.38 -3.76 7.27
CA LYS A 90 14.57 -4.22 6.56
C LYS A 90 15.00 -3.20 5.51
N LYS A 91 14.06 -2.69 4.70
CA LYS A 91 14.34 -1.61 3.76
C LYS A 91 14.84 -0.32 4.42
N SER A 92 14.36 0.03 5.62
CA SER A 92 14.86 1.22 6.33
C SER A 92 16.25 1.03 6.95
N ALA A 93 16.68 -0.22 7.19
CA ALA A 93 18.04 -0.53 7.62
C ALA A 93 18.99 -0.66 6.42
N ASP A 94 18.50 -1.15 5.27
CA ASP A 94 19.23 -1.27 4.00
C ASP A 94 19.30 0.04 3.20
N ALA A 95 18.77 1.15 3.73
CA ALA A 95 18.89 2.49 3.16
C ALA A 95 20.29 3.08 3.41
N GLU A 96 21.34 2.30 3.15
CA GLU A 96 22.75 2.68 3.24
C GLU A 96 23.20 3.57 2.05
N TYR A 97 22.34 3.78 1.06
CA TYR A 97 22.66 4.62 -0.10
C TYR A 97 21.95 5.98 0.03
N ASP A 98 22.74 7.03 0.24
CA ASP A 98 22.27 8.43 0.35
C ASP A 98 21.35 8.88 -0.79
N PHE A 99 21.43 8.22 -1.95
CA PHE A 99 20.66 8.54 -3.16
C PHE A 99 19.53 7.54 -3.45
N LEU A 100 19.25 6.57 -2.58
CA LEU A 100 18.21 5.57 -2.81
C LEU A 100 16.83 6.20 -2.95
N ASP A 101 16.48 7.12 -2.05
CA ASP A 101 15.20 7.82 -2.07
C ASP A 101 15.03 8.64 -3.36
N PHE A 102 16.12 9.30 -3.79
CA PHE A 102 16.18 10.02 -5.06
C PHE A 102 15.93 9.10 -6.25
N TRP A 103 16.60 7.95 -6.29
CA TRP A 103 16.48 6.97 -7.35
C TRP A 103 15.09 6.33 -7.40
N GLU A 104 14.55 5.91 -6.25
CA GLU A 104 13.21 5.32 -6.15
C GLU A 104 12.11 6.32 -6.57
N ALA A 105 12.22 7.58 -6.17
CA ALA A 105 11.26 8.61 -6.54
C ALA A 105 11.25 8.84 -8.07
N ASN A 106 12.43 8.88 -8.68
CA ASN A 106 12.58 8.97 -10.13
C ASN A 106 12.00 7.76 -10.86
N GLN A 107 12.35 6.54 -10.41
CA GLN A 107 11.80 5.32 -11.01
C GLN A 107 10.27 5.29 -10.93
N LYS A 108 9.69 5.66 -9.79
CA LYS A 108 8.23 5.73 -9.62
C LYS A 108 7.60 6.74 -10.57
N PHE A 109 8.17 7.94 -10.70
CA PHE A 109 7.64 8.97 -11.58
C PHE A 109 7.70 8.57 -13.06
N PHE A 110 8.82 8.02 -13.53
CA PHE A 110 8.93 7.59 -14.93
C PHE A 110 8.13 6.32 -15.24
N ALA A 111 7.89 5.45 -14.26
CA ALA A 111 7.08 4.25 -14.43
C ALA A 111 5.58 4.51 -14.27
N MET A 112 5.16 5.70 -13.82
CA MET A 112 3.75 6.02 -13.67
C MET A 112 3.05 6.01 -15.03
N LYS A 113 1.97 5.24 -15.12
CA LYS A 113 1.06 5.22 -16.25
C LYS A 113 -0.38 5.29 -15.75
N GLN A 114 -1.26 5.82 -16.58
CA GLN A 114 -2.69 5.74 -16.31
C GLN A 114 -3.14 4.27 -16.35
N GLY A 115 -3.76 3.78 -15.28
CA GLY A 115 -4.31 2.43 -15.25
C GLY A 115 -5.57 2.31 -16.12
N THR A 116 -5.84 1.12 -16.69
CA THR A 116 -7.02 0.88 -17.54
C THR A 116 -8.37 1.19 -16.87
N PRO A 117 -8.60 0.91 -15.56
CA PRO A 117 -9.82 1.34 -14.86
C PRO A 117 -9.68 2.71 -14.16
N GLU A 118 -8.54 3.41 -14.28
CA GLU A 118 -8.26 4.64 -13.54
C GLU A 118 -8.86 5.87 -14.25
N ASN A 119 -9.67 6.63 -13.52
CA ASN A 119 -10.17 7.93 -13.99
C ASN A 119 -8.98 8.90 -14.17
N LEU A 120 -8.97 9.64 -15.29
CA LEU A 120 -7.98 10.65 -15.61
C LEU A 120 -7.74 11.66 -14.48
N MET A 121 -8.80 12.08 -13.77
CA MET A 121 -8.66 13.03 -12.66
C MET A 121 -7.87 12.43 -11.49
N HIS A 122 -8.12 11.15 -11.17
CA HIS A 122 -7.37 10.44 -10.13
C HIS A 122 -5.92 10.19 -10.56
N PHE A 123 -5.69 9.89 -11.84
CA PHE A 123 -4.33 9.78 -12.38
C PHE A 123 -3.57 11.12 -12.28
N LYS A 124 -4.20 12.23 -12.66
CA LYS A 124 -3.62 13.58 -12.55
C LYS A 124 -3.22 13.92 -11.12
N GLU A 125 -4.10 13.67 -10.14
CA GLU A 125 -3.76 13.90 -8.73
C GLU A 125 -2.58 13.06 -8.26
N ARG A 126 -2.52 11.78 -8.67
CA ARG A 126 -1.41 10.89 -8.34
C ARG A 126 -0.10 11.37 -8.98
N PHE A 127 -0.17 11.85 -10.21
CA PHE A 127 0.98 12.36 -10.96
C PHE A 127 1.53 13.63 -10.32
N LEU A 128 0.66 14.57 -9.97
CA LEU A 128 1.06 15.82 -9.30
C LEU A 128 1.66 15.58 -7.93
N ARG A 129 1.10 14.66 -7.12
CA ARG A 129 1.71 14.30 -5.83
C ARG A 129 3.11 13.72 -5.99
N GLN A 130 3.33 12.87 -6.99
CA GLN A 130 4.66 12.32 -7.25
C GLN A 130 5.63 13.38 -7.81
N ALA A 131 5.12 14.33 -8.58
CA ALA A 131 5.87 15.48 -9.06
C ALA A 131 6.35 16.39 -7.92
N GLU A 132 5.48 16.69 -6.96
CA GLU A 132 5.84 17.47 -5.76
C GLU A 132 6.99 16.79 -4.98
N VAL A 133 6.93 15.47 -4.82
CA VAL A 133 8.02 14.69 -4.19
C VAL A 133 9.33 14.85 -4.95
N LEU A 134 9.31 14.85 -6.29
CA LEU A 134 10.51 15.11 -7.08
C LEU A 134 10.99 16.55 -6.91
N GLN A 135 10.08 17.53 -6.91
CA GLN A 135 10.43 18.94 -6.73
C GLN A 135 11.18 19.18 -5.41
N ASP A 136 10.72 18.53 -4.34
CA ASP A 136 11.36 18.60 -3.02
C ASP A 136 12.75 17.95 -3.01
N LEU A 137 12.94 16.85 -3.77
CA LEU A 137 14.22 16.15 -3.84
C LEU A 137 15.27 16.86 -4.71
N TYR A 138 14.85 17.43 -5.84
CA TYR A 138 15.73 18.17 -6.76
C TYR A 138 16.02 19.59 -6.29
N GLY A 139 15.04 20.23 -5.65
CA GLY A 139 15.06 21.65 -5.33
C GLY A 139 14.85 22.55 -6.55
N VAL A 140 14.47 23.79 -6.29
CA VAL A 140 14.13 24.77 -7.35
C VAL A 140 15.36 25.16 -8.19
N ALA A 141 16.55 25.21 -7.58
CA ALA A 141 17.78 25.60 -8.26
C ALA A 141 18.14 24.64 -9.40
N TRP A 142 18.00 23.33 -9.17
CA TRP A 142 18.33 22.31 -10.16
C TRP A 142 17.52 22.47 -11.45
N PHE A 143 16.21 22.74 -11.32
CA PHE A 143 15.34 22.97 -12.49
C PHE A 143 15.70 24.24 -13.25
N ARG A 144 16.10 25.31 -12.55
CA ARG A 144 16.53 26.56 -13.17
C ARG A 144 17.84 26.39 -13.95
N ASP A 145 18.78 25.61 -13.41
CA ASP A 145 20.04 25.29 -14.09
C ASP A 145 19.79 24.38 -15.29
N PHE A 146 18.92 23.38 -15.13
CA PHE A 146 18.47 22.52 -16.23
C PHE A 146 17.83 23.34 -17.37
N ALA A 147 17.03 24.36 -17.04
CA ALA A 147 16.40 25.22 -18.03
C ALA A 147 17.42 25.90 -18.96
N VAL A 148 18.57 26.32 -18.43
CA VAL A 148 19.63 27.01 -19.20
C VAL A 148 20.20 26.11 -20.30
N GLU A 149 20.31 24.82 -20.02
CA GLU A 149 20.84 23.82 -20.95
C GLU A 149 19.82 23.41 -22.04
N THR A 150 18.58 23.89 -21.97
CA THR A 150 17.55 23.53 -22.96
C THR A 150 17.67 24.35 -24.25
N LYS A 151 17.36 23.70 -25.38
CA LYS A 151 17.26 24.37 -26.70
C LYS A 151 16.25 25.52 -26.70
N ALA A 152 15.17 25.39 -25.91
CA ALA A 152 14.14 26.41 -25.80
C ALA A 152 14.66 27.68 -25.13
N TYR A 153 15.49 27.55 -24.09
CA TYR A 153 16.17 28.70 -23.47
C TYR A 153 17.18 29.36 -24.42
N ALA A 154 17.95 28.56 -25.17
CA ALA A 154 18.91 29.06 -26.16
C ALA A 154 18.25 29.84 -27.32
N ALA A 155 16.96 29.60 -27.59
CA ALA A 155 16.19 30.33 -28.59
C ALA A 155 15.68 31.70 -28.10
N ILE A 156 15.75 31.98 -26.79
CA ILE A 156 15.38 33.27 -26.21
C ILE A 156 16.52 34.26 -26.46
N ALA A 157 16.19 35.45 -26.96
CA ALA A 157 17.17 36.51 -27.18
C ALA A 157 17.90 36.85 -25.87
N SER A 158 19.24 36.91 -25.91
CA SER A 158 20.07 37.19 -24.72
C SER A 158 19.85 38.57 -24.10
N THR A 159 19.13 39.45 -24.80
CA THR A 159 18.75 40.79 -24.35
C THR A 159 17.46 40.82 -23.54
N ASP A 160 16.67 39.74 -23.52
CA ASP A 160 15.40 39.65 -22.80
C ASP A 160 15.54 38.84 -21.50
N THR A 161 16.09 39.50 -20.48
CA THR A 161 16.29 38.91 -19.14
C THR A 161 14.97 38.54 -18.47
N ALA A 162 13.86 39.20 -18.81
CA ALA A 162 12.56 38.92 -18.23
C ALA A 162 11.98 37.60 -18.76
N ALA A 163 12.05 37.38 -20.08
CA ALA A 163 11.63 36.12 -20.69
C ALA A 163 12.50 34.94 -20.23
N GLN A 164 13.80 35.14 -20.06
CA GLN A 164 14.72 34.11 -19.53
C GLN A 164 14.38 33.69 -18.10
N ASN A 165 14.09 34.65 -17.22
CA ASN A 165 13.73 34.34 -15.83
C ASN A 165 12.37 33.67 -15.75
N LYS A 166 11.38 34.13 -16.53
CA LYS A 166 10.08 33.47 -16.60
C LYS A 166 10.19 32.03 -17.09
N PHE A 167 11.00 31.77 -18.12
CA PHE A 167 11.23 30.41 -18.62
C PHE A 167 11.86 29.51 -17.55
N LYS A 168 12.80 30.03 -16.75
CA LYS A 168 13.41 29.31 -15.63
C LYS A 168 12.42 28.98 -14.52
N ASP A 169 11.44 29.84 -14.28
CA ASP A 169 10.41 29.61 -13.27
C ASP A 169 9.36 28.60 -13.75
N ASP A 170 8.98 28.65 -15.03
CA ASP A 170 7.93 27.80 -15.62
C ASP A 170 8.45 26.43 -16.09
N ILE A 171 9.78 26.19 -16.08
CA ILE A 171 10.38 24.97 -16.66
C ILE A 171 9.88 23.68 -16.00
N PHE A 172 9.64 23.72 -14.69
CA PHE A 172 9.19 22.54 -13.96
C PHE A 172 7.79 22.13 -14.44
N GLU A 173 6.88 23.10 -14.56
CA GLU A 173 5.54 22.88 -15.08
C GLU A 173 5.57 22.36 -16.53
N ALA A 174 6.48 22.88 -17.36
CA ALA A 174 6.67 22.42 -18.74
C ALA A 174 7.15 20.95 -18.81
N VAL A 175 8.08 20.56 -17.93
CA VAL A 175 8.53 19.16 -17.81
C VAL A 175 7.40 18.26 -17.33
N LEU A 176 6.63 18.69 -16.34
CA LEU A 176 5.47 17.94 -15.85
C LEU A 176 4.40 17.76 -16.91
N ALA A 177 4.07 18.81 -17.66
CA ALA A 177 3.12 18.73 -18.76
C ALA A 177 3.57 17.72 -19.82
N THR A 178 4.85 17.72 -20.17
CA THR A 178 5.43 16.76 -21.12
C THR A 178 5.36 15.33 -20.58
N GLY A 179 5.76 15.13 -19.32
CA GLY A 179 5.71 13.81 -18.67
C GLY A 179 4.30 13.27 -18.52
N PHE A 180 3.33 14.14 -18.20
CA PHE A 180 1.93 13.77 -18.09
C PHE A 180 1.39 13.25 -19.42
N LEU A 181 1.67 13.97 -20.52
CA LEU A 181 1.27 13.56 -21.87
C LEU A 181 1.90 12.21 -22.28
N CYS A 182 3.17 11.99 -21.96
CA CYS A 182 3.84 10.72 -22.25
C CYS A 182 3.29 9.53 -21.44
N ASN A 183 2.66 9.79 -20.29
CA ASN A 183 2.22 8.76 -19.34
C ASN A 183 0.69 8.55 -19.33
N SER A 184 -0.06 9.40 -20.04
CA SER A 184 -1.53 9.34 -20.16
C SER A 184 -2.06 8.55 -21.36
N ASP A 185 -1.17 7.95 -22.15
CA ASP A 185 -1.51 7.07 -23.29
C ASP A 185 -1.90 5.64 -22.85
#